data_AF-A0A7R9JWQ4-F1
#
_entry.id   AF-A0A7R9JWQ4-F1
#
_cell.length_a   1.000
_cell.length_b   1.000
_cell.length_c   1.000
_cell.angle_alpha   90.00
_cell.angle_beta   90.00
_cell.angle_gamma   90.00
#
_symmetry.space_group_name_H-M   'P 1'
#
loop_
_entity.id
_entity.type
_entity.pdbx_description
1 polymer ?
#
loop_
_entity_poly.entity_id
_entity_poly.type
_entity_poly.pdbx_seq_one_letter_code
_entity_poly.pdbx_strand_id
1 'polypeptide(L)'
;MNTLNRRLYEDPLKKGSVIVSGLEEVTVHTKNEIYNIMEKGSMKRQTASTLMNAQSSRSHTVFSITVHIKENSIDGEELLKTGKLNLVDLAGSENIGRSGAENKRAREAGNINQSLLTLGRVITSLVERTPHIPYRESKLTRLLQESLGGRTKTSIIATVSPAAINLEETLSTLEYAHRARNITNRPEINQKLSKKTLIKE
;
A
#
# COMPACT_ATOMS: atom_id res chain seq x y z
N MET A 1 9.16 -13.69 -21.34
CA MET A 1 9.31 -13.75 -19.87
C MET A 1 7.94 -13.99 -19.26
N ASN A 2 7.76 -15.10 -18.54
CA ASN A 2 6.49 -15.49 -17.92
C ASN A 2 6.00 -14.39 -16.96
N THR A 3 4.95 -13.65 -17.33
CA THR A 3 4.19 -12.84 -16.38
C THR A 3 3.43 -13.78 -15.47
N LEU A 4 4.05 -14.22 -14.37
CA LEU A 4 3.34 -14.92 -13.30
C LEU A 4 2.12 -14.07 -12.91
N ASN A 5 0.94 -14.62 -13.13
CA ASN A 5 -0.32 -13.92 -12.86
C ASN A 5 -0.50 -13.83 -11.35
N ARG A 6 0.04 -12.78 -10.72
CA ARG A 6 0.00 -12.57 -9.27
C ARG A 6 -1.43 -12.25 -8.84
N ARG A 7 -2.09 -13.25 -8.27
CA ARG A 7 -3.47 -13.17 -7.76
C ARG A 7 -3.48 -12.61 -6.33
N LEU A 8 -4.53 -11.85 -6.01
CA LEU A 8 -4.79 -11.33 -4.68
C LEU A 8 -5.88 -12.17 -4.01
N TYR A 9 -5.57 -12.71 -2.84
CA TYR A 9 -6.49 -13.48 -1.99
C TYR A 9 -6.80 -12.69 -0.73
N GLU A 10 -8.04 -12.77 -0.25
CA GLU A 10 -8.35 -12.31 1.11
C GLU A 10 -7.83 -13.35 2.10
N ASP A 11 -7.18 -12.91 3.18
CA ASP A 11 -6.73 -13.81 4.25
C ASP A 11 -7.97 -14.32 5.02
N PRO A 12 -8.26 -15.64 4.99
CA PRO A 12 -9.42 -16.19 5.69
C PRO A 12 -9.31 -16.07 7.21
N LEU A 13 -8.09 -15.92 7.75
CA LEU A 13 -7.82 -15.78 9.17
C LEU A 13 -7.82 -14.31 9.62
N LYS A 14 -7.71 -13.36 8.68
CA LYS A 14 -7.65 -11.92 8.95
C LYS A 14 -8.53 -11.15 7.97
N LYS A 15 -9.79 -10.94 8.36
CA LYS A 15 -10.75 -10.15 7.59
C LYS A 15 -10.15 -8.77 7.22
N GLY A 16 -10.06 -8.49 5.91
CA GLY A 16 -9.52 -7.25 5.37
C GLY A 16 -8.03 -7.27 5.05
N SER A 17 -7.28 -8.32 5.42
CA SER A 17 -5.90 -8.52 5.00
C SER A 17 -5.86 -9.23 3.65
N VAL A 18 -4.89 -8.87 2.81
CA VAL A 18 -4.75 -9.38 1.45
C VAL A 18 -3.39 -10.04 1.25
N ILE A 19 -3.41 -11.25 0.70
CA ILE A 19 -2.23 -12.05 0.35
C ILE A 19 -2.02 -11.96 -1.16
N VAL A 20 -0.79 -11.70 -1.59
CA VAL A 20 -0.43 -11.69 -3.01
C VAL A 20 0.35 -12.96 -3.36
N SER A 21 -0.17 -13.72 -4.32
CA SER A 21 0.50 -14.94 -4.81
C SER A 21 1.84 -14.62 -5.46
N GLY A 22 2.87 -15.40 -5.11
CA GLY A 22 4.17 -15.32 -5.74
C GLY A 22 4.94 -14.03 -5.43
N LEU A 23 4.60 -13.34 -4.32
CA LEU A 23 5.53 -12.37 -3.72
C LEU A 23 6.71 -13.12 -3.11
N GLU A 24 7.90 -12.55 -3.29
CA GLU A 24 9.12 -13.01 -2.65
C GLU A 24 9.20 -12.32 -1.29
N GLU A 25 9.41 -13.12 -0.23
CA GLU A 25 9.72 -12.63 1.11
C GLU A 25 11.16 -13.02 1.42
N VAL A 26 11.99 -12.04 1.78
CA VAL A 26 13.42 -12.24 2.03
C VAL A 26 13.68 -11.97 3.50
N THR A 27 14.20 -12.96 4.21
CA THR A 27 14.68 -12.78 5.59
C THR A 27 15.95 -11.94 5.57
N VAL A 28 16.00 -10.94 6.45
CA VAL A 28 17.13 -10.03 6.60
C VAL A 28 17.59 -9.99 8.04
N HIS A 29 18.89 -9.80 8.25
CA HIS A 29 19.52 -9.77 9.56
C HIS A 29 20.16 -8.43 9.90
N THR A 30 20.38 -7.58 8.89
CA THR A 30 20.98 -6.26 9.07
C THR A 30 20.21 -5.17 8.33
N LYS A 31 20.32 -3.92 8.81
CA LYS A 31 19.74 -2.76 8.10
C LYS A 31 20.29 -2.60 6.68
N ASN A 32 21.55 -2.99 6.46
CA ASN A 32 22.21 -2.87 5.16
C ASN A 32 21.58 -3.83 4.14
N GLU A 33 21.17 -5.03 4.55
CA GLU A 33 20.43 -5.94 3.67
C GLU A 33 19.10 -5.35 3.21
N ILE A 34 18.39 -4.63 4.09
CA ILE A 34 17.17 -3.90 3.72
C ILE A 34 17.47 -2.87 2.64
N TYR A 35 18.50 -2.04 2.83
CA TYR A 35 18.90 -1.03 1.84
C TYR A 35 19.29 -1.66 0.50
N ASN A 36 20.04 -2.75 0.51
CA ASN A 36 20.44 -3.47 -0.70
C ASN A 36 19.21 -4.03 -1.46
N ILE A 37 18.21 -4.55 -0.73
CA ILE A 37 16.96 -5.03 -1.34
C ILE A 37 16.17 -3.85 -1.94
N MET A 38 16.09 -2.72 -1.22
CA MET A 38 15.44 -1.50 -1.73
C MET A 38 16.10 -0.99 -3.01
N GLU A 39 17.44 -0.95 -3.04
CA GLU A 39 18.20 -0.53 -4.21
C GLU A 39 18.00 -1.49 -5.40
N LYS A 40 18.05 -2.80 -5.15
CA LYS A 40 17.73 -3.82 -6.16
C LYS A 40 16.31 -3.67 -6.71
N GLY A 41 15.34 -3.35 -5.85
CA GLY A 41 13.96 -3.07 -6.24
C GLY A 41 13.84 -1.82 -7.10
N SER A 42 14.53 -0.74 -6.71
CA SER A 42 14.60 0.51 -7.45
C SER A 42 15.22 0.34 -8.84
N MET A 43 16.35 -0.38 -8.93
CA MET A 43 17.00 -0.69 -10.21
C MET A 43 16.05 -1.48 -11.12
N LYS A 44 15.38 -2.53 -10.61
CA LYS A 44 14.40 -3.29 -11.39
C LYS A 44 13.23 -2.41 -11.90
N ARG A 45 12.77 -1.46 -11.08
CA ARG A 45 11.76 -0.46 -11.49
C ARG A 45 12.29 0.43 -12.61
N GLN A 46 13.54 0.87 -12.54
CA GLN A 46 14.19 1.69 -13.56
C GLN A 46 14.48 0.93 -14.87
N THR A 47 14.87 -0.35 -14.81
CA THR A 47 15.06 -1.17 -16.02
C THR A 47 13.74 -1.41 -16.74
N ALA A 48 12.67 -1.65 -15.99
CA ALA A 48 11.33 -1.77 -16.56
C ALA A 48 10.87 -0.46 -17.24
N SER A 49 11.19 0.71 -16.65
CA SER A 49 10.80 2.01 -17.22
C SER A 49 11.62 2.43 -18.44
N THR A 50 12.90 2.06 -18.52
CA THR A 50 13.76 2.34 -19.70
C THR A 50 13.39 1.50 -20.92
N LEU A 51 12.96 0.24 -20.71
CA LEU A 51 12.46 -0.63 -21.77
C LEU A 51 11.07 -0.22 -22.31
N MET A 52 10.29 0.59 -21.58
CA MET A 52 8.90 0.95 -21.92
C MET A 52 8.56 2.46 -21.96
N ASN A 53 9.55 3.37 -21.88
CA ASN A 53 9.42 4.83 -21.67
C ASN A 53 9.00 5.21 -20.24
N ALA A 54 9.33 6.44 -19.80
CA ALA A 54 9.19 7.01 -18.45
C ALA A 54 7.98 6.54 -17.61
N GLN A 55 8.08 5.33 -17.03
CA GLN A 55 7.01 4.60 -16.34
C GLN A 55 7.03 4.83 -14.81
N SER A 56 8.00 5.58 -14.27
CA SER A 56 8.14 5.79 -12.82
C SER A 56 6.97 6.59 -12.22
N SER A 57 6.42 7.57 -12.95
CA SER A 57 5.21 8.31 -12.55
C SER A 57 3.92 7.50 -12.72
N ARG A 58 4.01 6.29 -13.27
CA ARG A 58 2.89 5.50 -13.78
C ARG A 58 2.71 4.16 -13.08
N SER A 59 3.44 3.91 -12.00
CA SER A 59 3.36 2.65 -11.24
C SER A 59 3.38 2.93 -9.74
N HIS A 60 2.53 2.23 -9.00
CA HIS A 60 2.59 2.20 -7.55
C HIS A 60 3.60 1.15 -7.08
N THR A 61 4.35 1.46 -6.02
CA THR A 61 5.25 0.51 -5.36
C THR A 61 4.79 0.29 -3.92
N VAL A 62 4.74 -0.97 -3.51
CA VAL A 62 4.49 -1.35 -2.10
C VAL A 62 5.69 -2.14 -1.62
N PHE A 63 6.38 -1.62 -0.62
CA PHE A 63 7.47 -2.29 0.07
C PHE A 63 7.05 -2.59 1.50
N SER A 64 7.01 -3.87 1.87
CA SER A 64 6.55 -4.31 3.18
C SER A 64 7.71 -4.84 4.01
N ILE A 65 7.82 -4.36 5.24
CA ILE A 65 8.74 -4.88 6.26
C ILE A 65 7.88 -5.54 7.33
N THR A 66 8.12 -6.82 7.61
CA THR A 66 7.46 -7.55 8.68
C THR A 66 8.50 -7.90 9.74
N VAL A 67 8.23 -7.53 10.99
CA VAL A 67 9.09 -7.79 12.14
C VAL A 67 8.35 -8.76 13.07
N HIS A 68 8.97 -9.91 13.31
CA HIS A 68 8.50 -10.88 14.30
C HIS A 68 9.34 -10.75 15.56
N ILE A 69 8.68 -10.53 16.69
CA ILE A 69 9.31 -10.39 18.00
C ILE A 69 8.79 -11.53 18.88
N LYS A 70 9.72 -12.24 19.51
CA LYS A 70 9.46 -13.22 20.57
C LYS A 70 9.84 -12.58 21.90
N GLU A 71 8.89 -12.52 22.82
CA GLU A 71 9.10 -12.06 24.19
C GLU A 71 8.58 -13.12 25.15
N ASN A 72 9.22 -13.26 26.31
CA ASN A 72 8.66 -14.03 27.41
C ASN A 72 7.87 -13.08 28.32
N SER A 73 6.62 -13.40 28.59
CA SER A 73 5.81 -12.74 29.61
C SER A 73 6.48 -12.90 30.98
N ILE A 74 6.10 -12.02 31.92
CA ILE A 74 6.44 -12.13 33.34
C ILE A 74 6.02 -13.50 33.90
N ASP A 75 4.92 -14.06 33.36
CA ASP A 75 4.36 -15.36 33.75
C ASP A 75 5.04 -16.55 33.04
N GLY A 76 6.12 -16.32 32.29
CA GLY A 76 6.87 -17.35 31.55
C GLY A 76 6.22 -17.77 30.23
N GLU A 77 5.10 -17.15 29.83
CA GLU A 77 4.44 -17.43 28.56
C GLU A 77 5.18 -16.83 27.37
N GLU A 78 5.40 -17.60 26.30
CA GLU A 78 6.02 -17.09 25.06
C GLU A 78 4.97 -16.29 24.25
N LEU A 79 5.24 -14.99 24.10
CA LEU A 79 4.45 -14.03 23.34
C LEU A 79 5.08 -13.78 21.97
N LEU A 80 4.25 -13.92 20.94
CA LEU A 80 4.61 -13.58 19.56
C LEU A 80 3.95 -12.27 19.16
N LYS A 81 4.77 -11.24 18.94
CA LYS A 81 4.33 -9.96 18.38
C LYS A 81 4.75 -9.87 16.92
N THR A 82 3.88 -9.33 16.07
CA THR A 82 4.21 -9.11 14.65
C THR A 82 3.88 -7.68 14.24
N GLY A 83 4.91 -6.88 13.98
CA GLY A 83 4.79 -5.55 13.39
C GLY A 83 4.87 -5.64 11.87
N LYS A 84 4.06 -4.85 11.15
CA LYS A 84 4.14 -4.72 9.69
C LYS A 84 4.15 -3.25 9.31
N LEU A 85 5.18 -2.83 8.59
CA LEU A 85 5.31 -1.50 8.01
C LEU A 85 5.16 -1.63 6.49
N ASN A 86 4.22 -0.88 5.92
CA ASN A 86 4.07 -0.76 4.48
C ASN A 86 4.56 0.62 4.06
N LEU A 87 5.59 0.68 3.23
CA LEU A 87 6.04 1.88 2.53
C LEU A 87 5.44 1.87 1.13
N VAL A 88 4.52 2.80 0.88
CA VAL A 88 3.73 2.85 -0.35
C VAL A 88 4.09 4.11 -1.10
N ASP A 89 4.68 3.96 -2.28
CA ASP A 89 4.95 5.04 -3.22
C ASP A 89 3.88 5.01 -4.31
N LEU A 90 3.09 6.08 -4.40
CA LEU A 90 1.99 6.18 -5.35
C LEU A 90 2.44 6.83 -6.65
N ALA A 91 1.83 6.40 -7.75
CA ALA A 91 1.95 7.07 -9.04
C ALA A 91 1.46 8.52 -8.97
N GLY A 92 1.86 9.32 -9.96
CA GLY A 92 1.41 10.70 -10.09
C GLY A 92 -0.11 10.79 -10.24
N SER A 93 -0.71 11.80 -9.61
CA SER A 93 -2.17 12.03 -9.61
C SER A 93 -2.63 13.00 -10.71
N GLU A 94 -1.71 13.44 -11.58
CA GLU A 94 -1.99 14.49 -12.56
C GLU A 94 -3.01 14.09 -13.63
N ASN A 95 -3.72 15.09 -14.16
CA ASN A 95 -4.70 14.87 -15.21
C ASN A 95 -4.05 14.53 -16.57
N ILE A 96 -4.46 13.41 -17.15
CA ILE A 96 -3.99 12.90 -18.45
C ILE A 96 -4.23 13.92 -19.57
N GLY A 97 -5.31 14.70 -19.49
CA GLY A 97 -5.64 15.73 -20.48
C GLY A 97 -4.55 16.81 -20.63
N ARG A 98 -3.81 17.13 -19.56
CA ARG A 98 -2.67 18.06 -19.60
C ARG A 98 -1.35 17.39 -20.00
N SER A 99 -1.29 16.04 -19.97
CA SER A 99 -0.06 15.27 -20.25
C SER A 99 0.22 15.03 -21.75
N GLY A 100 -0.72 15.38 -22.64
CA GLY A 100 -0.56 15.20 -24.09
C GLY A 100 -0.46 13.74 -24.56
N ALA A 101 -1.00 12.79 -23.79
CA ALA A 101 -0.85 11.36 -24.05
C ALA A 101 -1.82 10.83 -25.13
N GLU A 102 -1.31 10.49 -26.33
CA GLU A 102 -2.12 9.91 -27.42
C GLU A 102 -2.25 8.36 -27.36
N ASN A 103 -3.40 7.86 -27.82
CA ASN A 103 -3.76 6.46 -28.11
C ASN A 103 -3.36 5.41 -27.04
N LYS A 104 -2.20 4.76 -27.17
CA LYS A 104 -1.75 3.70 -26.23
C LYS A 104 -1.43 4.24 -24.85
N ARG A 105 -0.91 5.48 -24.77
CA ARG A 105 -0.60 6.14 -23.49
C ARG A 105 -1.87 6.57 -22.75
N ALA A 106 -2.93 6.93 -23.46
CA ALA A 106 -4.22 7.28 -22.86
C ALA A 106 -4.87 6.09 -22.12
N ARG A 107 -4.79 4.86 -22.68
CA ARG A 107 -5.33 3.65 -22.03
C ARG A 107 -4.54 3.25 -20.79
N GLU A 108 -3.21 3.35 -20.84
CA GLU A 108 -2.34 3.08 -19.69
C GLU A 108 -2.51 4.13 -18.59
N ALA A 109 -2.48 5.40 -18.94
CA ALA A 109 -2.76 6.50 -18.02
C ALA A 109 -4.18 6.37 -17.42
N GLY A 110 -5.16 5.92 -18.19
CA GLY A 110 -6.50 5.59 -17.72
C GLY A 110 -6.50 4.52 -16.62
N ASN A 111 -5.70 3.45 -16.74
CA ASN A 111 -5.60 2.40 -15.71
C ASN A 111 -4.91 2.90 -14.42
N ILE A 112 -3.96 3.82 -14.53
CA ILE A 112 -3.25 4.39 -13.37
C ILE A 112 -4.17 5.34 -12.63
N ASN A 113 -4.80 6.25 -13.36
CA ASN A 113 -5.79 7.15 -12.79
C ASN A 113 -7.01 6.37 -12.29
N GLN A 114 -7.34 5.21 -12.85
CA GLN A 114 -8.37 4.34 -12.28
C GLN A 114 -8.03 3.92 -10.85
N SER A 115 -6.79 3.53 -10.58
CA SER A 115 -6.41 3.10 -9.22
C SER A 115 -6.43 4.25 -8.19
N LEU A 116 -6.01 5.45 -8.59
CA LEU A 116 -6.04 6.65 -7.74
C LEU A 116 -7.46 7.23 -7.60
N LEU A 117 -8.27 7.18 -8.66
CA LEU A 117 -9.69 7.54 -8.63
C LEU A 117 -10.47 6.61 -7.70
N THR A 118 -10.24 5.29 -7.81
CA THR A 118 -10.82 4.32 -6.88
C THR A 118 -10.35 4.56 -5.45
N LEU A 119 -9.08 4.93 -5.25
CA LEU A 119 -8.59 5.32 -3.93
C LEU A 119 -9.34 6.54 -3.38
N GLY A 120 -9.56 7.57 -4.20
CA GLY A 120 -10.38 8.73 -3.84
C GLY A 120 -11.82 8.35 -3.49
N ARG A 121 -12.45 7.47 -4.27
CA ARG A 121 -13.80 6.94 -3.96
C ARG A 121 -13.84 6.17 -2.65
N VAL A 122 -12.82 5.36 -2.35
CA VAL A 122 -12.68 4.67 -1.06
C VAL A 122 -12.61 5.67 0.09
N ILE A 123 -11.81 6.73 -0.04
CA ILE A 123 -11.70 7.78 0.98
C ILE A 123 -13.04 8.49 1.19
N THR A 124 -13.70 8.92 0.12
CA THR A 124 -15.02 9.55 0.21
C THR A 124 -16.01 8.64 0.92
N SER A 125 -16.13 7.38 0.48
CA SER A 125 -17.01 6.38 1.10
C SER A 125 -16.72 6.15 2.59
N LEU A 126 -15.44 6.16 2.99
CA LEU A 126 -15.04 6.02 4.39
C LEU A 126 -15.45 7.22 5.24
N VAL A 127 -15.26 8.44 4.73
CA VAL A 127 -15.62 9.67 5.42
C VAL A 127 -17.14 9.81 5.54
N GLU A 128 -17.87 9.50 4.48
CA GLU A 128 -19.33 9.52 4.43
C GLU A 128 -19.97 8.32 5.16
N ARG A 129 -19.16 7.35 5.59
CA ARG A 129 -19.59 6.12 6.28
C ARG A 129 -20.61 5.32 5.47
N THR A 130 -20.41 5.23 4.15
CA THR A 130 -21.30 4.44 3.29
C THR A 130 -21.24 2.96 3.66
N PRO A 131 -22.37 2.21 3.58
CA PRO A 131 -22.40 0.79 3.97
C PRO A 131 -21.42 -0.10 3.19
N HIS A 132 -21.17 0.24 1.93
CA HIS A 132 -20.25 -0.46 1.06
C HIS A 132 -19.08 0.46 0.68
N ILE A 133 -17.85 -0.02 0.89
CA ILE A 133 -16.62 0.67 0.51
C ILE A 133 -15.98 -0.05 -0.70
N PRO A 134 -15.69 0.64 -1.82
CA PRO A 134 -15.33 0.02 -3.09
C PRO A 134 -13.86 -0.47 -3.17
N TYR A 135 -13.33 -1.12 -2.13
CA TYR A 135 -11.95 -1.61 -2.12
C TYR A 135 -11.62 -2.54 -3.29
N ARG A 136 -12.60 -3.35 -3.74
CA ARG A 136 -12.41 -4.39 -4.74
C ARG A 136 -12.20 -3.88 -6.16
N GLU A 137 -12.53 -2.62 -6.42
CA GLU A 137 -12.44 -2.02 -7.75
C GLU A 137 -10.99 -1.79 -8.22
N SER A 138 -10.01 -1.78 -7.30
CA SER A 138 -8.59 -1.69 -7.63
C SER A 138 -7.73 -2.62 -6.77
N LYS A 139 -6.69 -3.21 -7.36
CA LYS A 139 -5.69 -4.01 -6.63
C LYS A 139 -5.01 -3.20 -5.53
N LEU A 140 -4.75 -1.92 -5.78
CA LEU A 140 -4.13 -1.02 -4.82
C LEU A 140 -5.01 -0.83 -3.58
N THR A 141 -6.30 -0.52 -3.77
CA THR A 141 -7.23 -0.30 -2.66
C THR A 141 -7.49 -1.58 -1.85
N ARG A 142 -7.43 -2.76 -2.49
CA ARG A 142 -7.43 -4.04 -1.77
C ARG A 142 -6.19 -4.19 -0.88
N LEU A 143 -5.00 -3.88 -1.39
CA LEU A 143 -3.76 -3.94 -0.60
C LEU A 143 -3.75 -2.94 0.56
N LEU A 144 -4.38 -1.78 0.39
CA LEU A 144 -4.46 -0.71 1.38
C LEU A 144 -5.65 -0.82 2.33
N GLN A 145 -6.48 -1.86 2.21
CA GLN A 145 -7.71 -2.00 2.98
C GLN A 145 -7.46 -2.06 4.50
N GLU A 146 -6.35 -2.64 4.96
CA GLU A 146 -5.98 -2.60 6.38
C GLU A 146 -5.56 -1.19 6.85
N SER A 147 -5.07 -0.35 5.94
CA SER A 147 -4.55 0.99 6.21
C SER A 147 -5.60 2.09 6.12
N LEU A 148 -6.71 1.88 5.39
CA LEU A 148 -7.78 2.85 5.20
C LEU A 148 -9.06 2.30 5.82
N GLY A 149 -9.52 2.87 6.93
CA GLY A 149 -10.69 2.36 7.68
C GLY A 149 -10.45 1.02 8.39
N GLY A 150 -9.19 0.60 8.51
CA GLY A 150 -8.80 -0.72 9.00
C GLY A 150 -8.13 -0.71 10.38
N ARG A 151 -7.22 -1.65 10.59
CA ARG A 151 -6.65 -2.01 11.90
C ARG A 151 -5.21 -1.56 12.12
N THR A 152 -4.66 -0.76 11.21
CA THR A 152 -3.29 -0.24 11.33
C THR A 152 -3.29 1.24 11.63
N LYS A 153 -2.22 1.72 12.26
CA LYS A 153 -1.88 3.14 12.22
C LYS A 153 -1.45 3.48 10.80
N THR A 154 -1.91 4.61 10.28
CA THR A 154 -1.65 5.02 8.90
C THR A 154 -1.31 6.50 8.86
N SER A 155 -0.26 6.84 8.12
CA SER A 155 0.14 8.21 7.82
C SER A 155 0.11 8.41 6.32
N ILE A 156 -0.37 9.56 5.87
CA ILE A 156 -0.43 9.94 4.46
C ILE A 156 0.43 11.19 4.31
N ILE A 157 1.30 11.20 3.30
CA ILE A 157 2.15 12.34 2.96
C ILE A 157 1.62 12.94 1.67
N ALA A 158 1.12 14.17 1.73
CA ALA A 158 0.74 14.94 0.56
C ALA A 158 1.97 15.67 0.03
N THR A 159 2.47 15.26 -1.14
CA THR A 159 3.56 15.96 -1.83
C THR A 159 2.96 16.88 -2.87
N VAL A 160 3.26 18.18 -2.79
CA VAL A 160 2.66 19.21 -3.64
C VAL A 160 3.74 20.12 -4.22
N SER A 161 3.45 20.71 -5.39
CA SER A 161 4.34 21.71 -5.99
C SER A 161 3.96 23.11 -5.51
N PRO A 162 4.92 23.95 -5.11
CA PRO A 162 4.66 25.35 -4.80
C PRO A 162 4.53 26.24 -6.06
N ALA A 163 4.79 25.69 -7.25
CA ALA A 163 4.78 26.48 -8.48
C ALA A 163 3.35 26.87 -8.89
N ALA A 164 3.15 28.14 -9.26
CA ALA A 164 1.85 28.68 -9.65
C ALA A 164 1.20 27.92 -10.84
N ILE A 165 2.01 27.41 -11.78
CA ILE A 165 1.54 26.61 -12.92
C ILE A 165 0.86 25.29 -12.51
N ASN A 166 1.12 24.82 -11.29
CA ASN A 166 0.59 23.59 -10.71
C ASN A 166 -0.49 23.84 -9.64
N LEU A 167 -0.99 25.08 -9.51
CA LEU A 167 -1.94 25.45 -8.46
C LEU A 167 -3.17 24.52 -8.40
N GLU A 168 -3.77 24.19 -9.55
CA GLU A 168 -4.92 23.30 -9.63
C GLU A 168 -4.64 21.89 -9.08
N GLU A 169 -3.50 21.29 -9.47
CA GLU A 169 -3.10 19.95 -9.01
C GLU A 169 -2.76 19.95 -7.52
N THR A 170 -2.13 21.03 -7.04
CA THR A 170 -1.85 21.24 -5.62
C THR A 170 -3.13 21.35 -4.81
N LEU A 171 -4.13 22.13 -5.28
CA LEU A 171 -5.44 22.23 -4.63
C LEU A 171 -6.15 20.87 -4.58
N SER A 172 -6.14 20.13 -5.69
CA SER A 172 -6.73 18.78 -5.76
C SER A 172 -6.10 17.84 -4.72
N THR A 173 -4.77 17.86 -4.61
CA THR A 173 -4.03 17.04 -3.63
C THR A 173 -4.32 17.45 -2.19
N LEU A 174 -4.45 18.75 -1.91
CA LEU A 174 -4.78 19.25 -0.57
C LEU A 174 -6.22 18.92 -0.16
N GLU A 175 -7.18 19.03 -1.08
CA GLU A 175 -8.56 18.57 -0.84
C GLU A 175 -8.61 17.08 -0.52
N TYR A 176 -7.85 16.29 -1.29
CA TYR A 176 -7.72 14.86 -1.06
C TYR A 176 -7.17 14.55 0.34
N ALA A 177 -6.08 15.21 0.73
CA ALA A 177 -5.47 15.06 2.05
C ALA A 177 -6.42 15.52 3.18
N HIS A 178 -7.15 16.61 2.96
CA HIS A 178 -8.14 17.13 3.91
C HIS A 178 -9.26 16.12 4.16
N ARG A 179 -9.78 15.46 3.10
CA ARG A 179 -10.76 14.38 3.25
C ARG A 179 -10.14 13.16 3.96
N ALA A 180 -8.95 12.75 3.54
CA ALA A 180 -8.26 11.58 4.09
C ALA A 180 -7.99 11.68 5.60
N ARG A 181 -7.77 12.90 6.12
CA ARG A 181 -7.63 13.18 7.56
C ARG A 181 -8.81 12.68 8.39
N ASN A 182 -10.02 12.64 7.83
CA ASN A 182 -11.23 12.26 8.54
C ASN A 182 -11.50 10.75 8.52
N ILE A 183 -10.62 9.95 7.92
CA ILE A 183 -10.70 8.49 7.97
C ILE A 183 -10.42 8.01 9.40
N THR A 184 -11.33 7.22 9.96
CA THR A 184 -11.14 6.60 11.28
C THR A 184 -10.63 5.16 11.12
N ASN A 185 -9.43 4.90 11.64
CA ASN A 185 -8.90 3.54 11.83
C ASN A 185 -9.13 3.08 13.27
N ARG A 186 -9.07 1.76 13.50
CA ARG A 186 -9.06 1.14 14.82
C ARG A 186 -7.77 0.32 14.99
N PRO A 187 -6.63 0.95 15.33
CA PRO A 187 -5.36 0.23 15.48
C PRO A 187 -5.44 -0.89 16.53
N GLU A 188 -4.98 -2.09 16.17
CA GLU A 188 -4.96 -3.26 17.06
C GLU A 188 -3.52 -3.79 17.24
N ILE A 189 -3.19 -4.25 18.44
CA ILE A 189 -1.89 -4.89 18.71
C ILE A 189 -1.95 -6.33 18.21
N ASN A 190 -1.00 -6.70 17.33
CA ASN A 190 -0.89 -8.06 16.81
C ASN A 190 -0.01 -8.91 17.72
N GLN A 191 -0.62 -9.43 18.79
CA GLN A 191 -0.02 -10.31 19.79
C GLN A 191 -0.76 -11.66 19.80
N LYS A 192 0.00 -12.75 19.78
CA LYS A 192 -0.52 -14.12 19.92
C LYS A 192 0.27 -14.87 20.98
N LEU A 193 -0.43 -15.65 21.80
CA LEU A 193 0.18 -16.62 22.70
C LEU A 193 0.73 -17.80 21.88
N SER A 194 1.97 -18.20 22.15
CA SER A 194 2.55 -19.42 21.59
C SER A 194 1.82 -20.64 22.14
N LYS A 195 1.28 -21.50 21.27
CA LYS A 195 0.51 -22.70 21.65
C LYS A 195 1.29 -23.74 22.47
N LYS A 196 2.58 -23.55 22.75
CA LYS A 196 3.36 -24.44 23.63
C LYS A 196 2.85 -24.49 25.07
N THR A 197 2.05 -23.51 25.51
CA THR A 197 1.47 -23.47 26.86
C THR A 197 0.05 -24.07 26.95
N LEU A 198 -0.66 -24.26 25.82
CA LEU A 198 -2.04 -24.76 25.81
C LEU A 198 -2.16 -26.30 25.84
N ILE A 199 -1.06 -27.02 26.06
CA ILE A 199 -1.03 -28.47 26.28
C ILE A 199 -0.33 -28.76 27.61
N LYS A 200 -0.89 -28.24 28.70
CA LYS A 200 -0.71 -28.76 30.05
C LYS A 200 -2.00 -28.49 30.83
N GLU A 201 -2.98 -29.35 30.58
CA GLU A 201 -3.87 -30.05 31.53
C GLU A 201 -5.07 -30.64 30.76
#